data_AF-A0A0F9A7Z1-F1
#
_entry.id   AF-A0A0F9A7Z1-F1
#
_cell.length_a   1.000
_cell.length_b   1.000
_cell.length_c   1.000
_cell.angle_alpha   90.00
_cell.angle_beta   90.00
_cell.angle_gamma   90.00
#
_symmetry.space_group_name_H-M   'P 1'
#
loop_
_entity.id
_entity.type
_entity.pdbx_description
1 polymer ?
#
loop_
_entity_poly.entity_id
_entity_poly.type
_entity_poly.pdbx_seq_one_letter_code
_entity_poly.pdbx_strand_id
1 'polypeptide(L)' 'MPAVVRKHGSHYDIVDKNTGKVKGHSTTKAQAQKSANARNAAHFSGGKWKPTKK' A
#
# COMPACT_ATOMS: atom_id res chain seq x y z
N MET A 1 -7.42 2.35 4.24
CA MET A 1 -7.29 0.90 4.50
C MET A 1 -5.82 0.52 4.39
N PRO A 2 -5.24 -0.23 5.35
CA PRO A 2 -3.84 -0.61 5.28
C PRO A 2 -3.64 -1.71 4.22
N ALA A 3 -2.79 -1.43 3.23
CA ALA A 3 -2.31 -2.40 2.26
C ALA A 3 -1.11 -3.17 2.86
N VAL A 4 -1.12 -4.50 2.67
CA VAL A 4 -0.08 -5.42 3.12
C VAL A 4 0.46 -6.21 1.93
N VAL A 5 1.73 -6.62 2.03
CA VAL A 5 2.35 -7.47 1.01
C VAL A 5 2.18 -8.93 1.41
N ARG A 6 1.69 -9.77 0.48
CA ARG A 6 1.57 -11.21 0.66
C ARG A 6 2.35 -11.93 -0.42
N LYS A 7 3.15 -12.94 -0.05
CA LYS A 7 3.85 -13.77 -1.03
C LYS A 7 2.84 -14.70 -1.72
N HIS A 8 2.89 -14.77 -3.03
CA HIS A 8 2.04 -15.64 -3.83
C HIS A 8 2.88 -16.33 -4.92
N GLY A 9 3.25 -17.58 -4.66
CA GLY A 9 4.18 -18.33 -5.52
C GLY A 9 5.51 -17.59 -5.70
N SER A 10 5.81 -17.22 -6.94
CA SER A 10 7.02 -16.50 -7.35
C SER A 10 6.92 -14.96 -7.26
N HIS A 11 5.74 -14.41 -6.96
CA HIS A 11 5.50 -12.96 -6.90
C HIS A 11 4.89 -12.53 -5.57
N TYR A 12 4.64 -11.23 -5.43
CA TYR A 12 4.16 -10.57 -4.23
C TYR A 12 2.91 -9.75 -4.57
N ASP A 13 1.82 -10.06 -3.88
CA ASP A 13 0.56 -9.34 -4.00
C ASP A 13 0.47 -8.22 -2.97
N ILE A 14 -0.16 -7.14 -3.35
CA ILE A 14 -0.49 -6.00 -2.50
C ILE A 14 -1.97 -6.16 -2.15
N VAL A 15 -2.24 -6.64 -0.95
CA VAL A 15 -3.60 -6.98 -0.49
C VAL A 15 -4.10 -5.89 0.44
N ASP A 16 -5.33 -5.46 0.24
CA ASP A 16 -6.04 -4.62 1.20
C ASP A 16 -6.44 -5.45 2.42
N LYS A 17 -5.96 -5.10 3.62
CA LYS A 17 -6.15 -5.89 4.84
C LYS A 17 -7.62 -5.97 5.27
N ASN A 18 -8.45 -4.98 4.93
CA ASN A 18 -9.83 -4.91 5.40
C ASN A 18 -10.77 -5.69 4.48
N THR A 19 -10.48 -5.70 3.18
CA THR A 19 -11.36 -6.33 2.17
C THR A 19 -10.81 -7.66 1.64
N GLY A 20 -9.54 -7.98 1.92
CA GLY A 20 -8.84 -9.12 1.32
C GLY A 20 -8.61 -8.98 -0.19
N LYS A 21 -8.97 -7.84 -0.80
CA LYS A 21 -8.87 -7.63 -2.24
C LYS A 21 -7.42 -7.34 -2.64
N VAL A 22 -6.96 -8.00 -3.70
CA VAL A 22 -5.67 -7.70 -4.33
C VAL A 22 -5.78 -6.35 -5.07
N LYS A 23 -4.86 -5.43 -4.77
CA LYS A 23 -4.77 -4.07 -5.34
C LYS A 23 -3.63 -3.92 -6.34
N GLY A 24 -2.84 -4.97 -6.53
CA GLY A 24 -1.72 -5.03 -7.46
C GLY A 24 -0.78 -6.18 -7.10
N HIS A 25 0.16 -6.47 -7.99
CA HIS A 25 1.19 -7.49 -7.80
C HIS A 25 2.56 -6.94 -8.23
N SER A 26 3.63 -7.58 -7.77
CA SER A 26 5.00 -7.28 -8.17
C SER A 26 5.87 -8.53 -8.06
N THR A 27 6.87 -8.65 -8.92
CA THR A 27 7.82 -9.77 -8.89
C THR A 27 8.75 -9.72 -7.68
N THR A 28 9.08 -8.53 -7.19
CA THR A 28 9.97 -8.36 -6.03
C THR A 28 9.25 -7.85 -4.80
N LYS A 29 9.68 -8.32 -3.62
CA LYS A 29 9.15 -7.90 -2.32
C LYS A 29 9.29 -6.39 -2.13
N ALA A 30 10.43 -5.83 -2.55
CA ALA A 30 10.74 -4.41 -2.40
C ALA A 30 9.76 -3.53 -3.19
N GLN A 31 9.44 -3.89 -4.44
CA GLN A 31 8.46 -3.15 -5.26
C GLN A 31 7.04 -3.25 -4.69
N ALA A 32 6.64 -4.45 -4.23
CA ALA A 32 5.35 -4.64 -3.57
C ALA A 32 5.26 -3.79 -2.29
N GLN A 33 6.33 -3.76 -1.47
CA GLN A 33 6.37 -2.99 -0.23
C GLN A 33 6.33 -1.48 -0.49
N LYS A 34 7.10 -0.99 -1.47
CA LYS A 34 7.06 0.42 -1.90
C LYS A 34 5.65 0.82 -2.31
N SER A 35 4.99 -0.06 -3.05
CA SER A 35 3.62 0.14 -3.56
C SER A 35 2.55 0.06 -2.46
N ALA A 36 2.72 -0.83 -1.47
CA ALA A 36 1.88 -0.89 -0.29
C ALA A 36 2.05 0.36 0.59
N ASN A 37 3.29 0.79 0.81
CA ASN A 37 3.62 2.00 1.57
C ASN A 37 3.07 3.26 0.91
N ALA A 38 3.14 3.38 -0.43
CA ALA A 38 2.55 4.51 -1.16
C ALA A 38 1.01 4.59 -0.97
N ARG A 39 0.32 3.44 -1.00
CA ARG A 39 -1.13 3.37 -0.74
C ARG A 39 -1.46 3.71 0.72
N ASN A 40 -0.65 3.22 1.65
CA ASN A 40 -0.77 3.57 3.07
C ASN A 40 -0.55 5.06 3.28
N ALA A 41 0.49 5.63 2.70
CA ALA A 41 0.80 7.05 2.77
C ALA A 41 -0.31 7.92 2.17
N ALA A 42 -0.87 7.55 1.00
CA ALA A 42 -2.00 8.26 0.40
C ALA A 42 -3.25 8.27 1.31
N HIS A 43 -3.47 7.19 2.05
CA HIS A 43 -4.53 7.13 3.05
C HIS A 43 -4.26 8.03 4.27
N PHE A 44 -3.02 8.08 4.75
CA PHE A 44 -2.65 8.97 5.86
C PHE A 44 -2.57 10.44 5.43
N SER A 45 -2.16 10.74 4.19
CA SER A 45 -2.06 12.10 3.66
C SER A 45 -3.40 12.68 3.22
N GLY A 46 -4.35 11.84 2.78
CA GLY A 46 -5.70 12.25 2.38
C GLY A 46 -6.60 12.78 3.49
N GLY A 47 -6.12 12.81 4.75
CA GLY A 47 -6.93 13.21 5.89
C GLY A 47 -6.63 14.57 6.52
N LYS A 48 -5.40 15.11 6.46
CA LYS A 48 -5.05 16.27 7.32
C LYS A 48 -3.70 16.97 7.04
N TRP A 49 -3.08 16.82 5.88
CA TRP A 49 -1.92 17.68 5.56
C TRP A 49 -2.42 19.05 5.06
N LYS A 50 -2.83 19.90 6.01
CA LYS A 50 -3.03 21.34 5.76
C LYS A 50 -1.69 22.02 6.01
N PRO A 51 -1.08 22.69 5.00
CA PRO A 51 0.01 23.62 5.30
C PRO A 51 -0.57 24.68 6.25
N THR A 52 -0.06 24.74 7.47
CA THR A 52 -0.35 25.87 8.37
C THR A 52 0.25 27.11 7.70
N LYS A 53 -0.61 27.93 7.09
CA LYS A 53 -0.22 29.24 6.56
C LYS A 53 0.48 30.00 7.68
N LYS A 54 1.73 30.39 7.46
CA LYS A 54 2.39 31.46 8.22
C LYS A 54 1.85 32.80 7.76
#